data_AF-X1B3F8-F1
#
_entry.id   AF-X1B3F8-F1
#
_cell.length_a   1.000
_cell.length_b   1.000
_cell.length_c   1.000
_cell.angle_alpha   90.00
_cell.angle_beta   90.00
_cell.angle_gamma   90.00
#
_symmetry.space_group_name_H-M   'P 1'
#
loop_
_entity.id
_entity.type
_entity.pdbx_description
1 polymer ?
#
loop_
_entity_poly.entity_id
_entity_poly.type
_entity_poly.pdbx_seq_one_letter_code
_entity_poly.pdbx_strand_id
1 'polypeptide(L)'
;MVMGEKESATVEQIKKAVAAVKAERPAYEEILDFYEKLFLAQEEAKGRVQIEPIQIPEKLLSVKREEKFPLIDKADFAVDISASEALLRKICRLAIEANEVLAEAVPKIVDALDKGTLGAEALFSKILGEDDAYFDEAARNLETDKKILAFVAYF
;
A
#
# COMPACT_ATOMS: atom_id res chain seq x y z
N MET A 1 30.15 -10.36 7.59
CA MET A 1 29.02 -10.10 8.50
C MET A 1 27.77 -10.11 7.63
N VAL A 2 27.05 -11.23 7.61
CA VAL A 2 25.86 -11.41 6.78
C VAL A 2 24.77 -10.53 7.40
N MET A 3 24.40 -9.46 6.71
CA MET A 3 23.18 -8.73 7.03
C MET A 3 22.03 -9.72 6.89
N GLY A 4 21.36 -10.02 8.01
CA GLY A 4 20.22 -10.90 8.01
C GLY A 4 19.18 -10.40 7.01
N GLU A 5 18.88 -11.25 6.03
CA GLU A 5 17.65 -11.14 5.27
C GLU A 5 16.53 -11.04 6.31
N LYS A 6 15.84 -9.90 6.34
CA LYS A 6 14.58 -9.80 7.08
C LYS A 6 13.63 -10.74 6.33
N GLU A 7 13.45 -11.96 6.85
CA GLU A 7 12.51 -12.92 6.28
C GLU A 7 11.18 -12.20 6.02
N SER A 8 10.67 -12.28 4.79
CA SER A 8 9.32 -11.81 4.51
C SER A 8 8.38 -12.60 5.41
N ALA A 9 7.37 -11.93 5.98
CA ALA A 9 6.42 -12.61 6.82
C ALA A 9 5.70 -13.67 5.99
N THR A 10 5.94 -14.95 6.26
CA THR A 10 5.26 -16.03 5.54
C THR A 10 3.76 -15.96 5.81
N VAL A 11 2.96 -16.55 4.92
CA VAL A 11 1.50 -16.69 5.13
C VAL A 11 1.17 -17.25 6.52
N GLU A 12 1.97 -18.19 7.01
CA GLU A 12 1.80 -18.77 8.35
C GLU A 12 2.14 -17.78 9.46
N GLN A 13 3.20 -16.98 9.30
CA GLN A 13 3.57 -15.94 10.26
C GLN A 13 2.51 -14.85 10.34
N ILE A 14 1.92 -14.44 9.21
CA ILE A 14 0.80 -13.48 9.16
C ILE A 14 -0.39 -14.02 9.96
N LYS A 15 -0.84 -15.25 9.65
CA LYS A 15 -1.97 -15.89 10.34
C LYS A 15 -1.73 -16.03 11.84
N LYS A 16 -0.52 -16.48 12.22
CA LYS A 16 -0.15 -16.64 13.63
C LYS A 16 -0.14 -15.31 14.37
N ALA A 17 0.40 -14.26 13.75
CA ALA A 17 0.44 -12.92 14.34
C ALA A 17 -0.97 -12.37 14.55
N VAL A 18 -1.85 -12.47 13.54
CA VAL A 18 -3.24 -12.02 13.66
C VAL A 18 -3.98 -12.80 14.75
N ALA A 19 -3.85 -14.13 14.78
CA ALA A 19 -4.48 -14.95 15.81
C ALA A 19 -4.05 -14.57 17.23
N ALA A 20 -2.76 -14.28 17.43
CA ALA A 20 -2.25 -13.80 18.72
C ALA A 20 -2.89 -12.46 19.12
N VAL A 21 -2.97 -11.49 18.20
CA VAL A 21 -3.58 -10.18 18.47
C VAL A 21 -5.09 -10.31 18.73
N LYS A 22 -5.81 -11.14 17.96
CA LYS A 22 -7.24 -11.42 18.20
C LYS A 22 -7.48 -12.00 19.60
N ALA A 23 -6.62 -12.91 20.06
CA ALA A 23 -6.72 -13.46 21.42
C ALA A 23 -6.50 -12.40 22.51
N GLU A 24 -5.59 -11.45 22.30
CA GLU A 24 -5.33 -10.36 23.25
C GLU A 24 -6.36 -9.22 23.19
N ARG A 25 -7.01 -9.06 22.04
CA ARG A 25 -7.84 -7.91 21.67
C ARG A 25 -9.09 -8.36 20.89
N PRO A 26 -9.97 -9.19 21.48
CA PRO A 26 -11.11 -9.79 20.76
C PRO A 26 -12.11 -8.76 20.25
N ALA A 27 -12.22 -7.59 20.91
CA ALA A 27 -13.09 -6.50 20.44
C ALA A 27 -12.72 -5.94 19.05
N TYR A 28 -11.54 -6.28 18.53
CA TYR A 28 -11.06 -5.85 17.21
C TYR A 28 -11.07 -7.00 16.18
N GLU A 29 -11.75 -8.11 16.45
CA GLU A 29 -11.73 -9.30 15.58
C GLU A 29 -12.08 -8.97 14.13
N GLU A 30 -13.16 -8.22 13.88
CA GLU A 30 -13.61 -7.86 12.52
C GLU A 30 -12.58 -7.04 11.74
N ILE A 31 -11.97 -6.03 12.38
CA ILE A 31 -10.94 -5.22 11.71
C ILE A 31 -9.65 -6.03 11.50
N LEU A 32 -9.33 -6.95 12.42
CA LEU A 32 -8.19 -7.85 12.29
C LEU A 32 -8.41 -8.92 11.20
N ASP A 33 -9.64 -9.40 11.00
CA ASP A 33 -10.00 -10.25 9.86
C ASP A 33 -9.74 -9.55 8.53
N PHE A 34 -10.12 -8.27 8.44
CA PHE A 34 -9.84 -7.47 7.27
C PHE A 34 -8.32 -7.30 7.04
N TYR A 35 -7.56 -6.92 8.07
CA TYR A 35 -6.11 -6.76 7.95
C TYR A 35 -5.39 -8.07 7.61
N GLU A 36 -5.87 -9.21 8.11
CA GLU A 36 -5.36 -10.53 7.72
C GLU A 36 -5.47 -10.74 6.21
N LYS A 37 -6.65 -10.50 5.64
CA LYS A 37 -6.87 -10.61 4.19
C LYS A 37 -5.99 -9.64 3.40
N LEU A 38 -5.84 -8.41 3.88
CA LEU A 38 -4.98 -7.38 3.28
C LEU A 38 -3.51 -7.83 3.25
N PHE A 39 -2.95 -8.27 4.39
CA PHE A 39 -1.56 -8.71 4.47
C PHE A 39 -1.29 -9.95 3.61
N LEU A 40 -2.23 -10.89 3.56
CA LEU A 40 -2.12 -12.05 2.68
C LEU A 40 -2.13 -11.65 1.20
N ALA A 41 -2.96 -10.66 0.82
CA ALA A 41 -2.97 -10.15 -0.55
C ALA A 41 -1.66 -9.44 -0.93
N GLN A 42 -1.08 -8.66 -0.02
CA GLN A 42 0.23 -8.03 -0.20
C GLN A 42 1.35 -9.08 -0.34
N GLU A 43 1.40 -10.08 0.53
CA GLU A 43 2.43 -11.14 0.47
C GLU A 43 2.35 -11.94 -0.83
N GLU A 44 1.13 -12.27 -1.30
CA GLU A 44 0.95 -12.90 -2.62
C GLU A 44 1.44 -12.01 -3.77
N ALA A 45 1.22 -10.70 -3.68
CA ALA A 45 1.61 -9.75 -4.71
C ALA A 45 3.13 -9.54 -4.80
N LYS A 46 3.86 -9.60 -3.67
CA LYS A 46 5.33 -9.43 -3.63
C LYS A 46 6.06 -10.34 -4.61
N GLY A 47 5.64 -11.60 -4.73
CA GLY A 47 6.25 -12.56 -5.65
C GLY A 47 6.06 -12.23 -7.14
N ARG A 48 5.23 -11.23 -7.48
CA ARG A 48 4.94 -10.78 -8.85
C ARG A 48 5.57 -9.43 -9.17
N VAL A 49 6.07 -8.70 -8.17
CA VAL A 49 6.65 -7.37 -8.34
C VAL A 49 7.96 -7.46 -9.11
N GLN A 50 8.08 -6.65 -10.15
CA GLN A 50 9.28 -6.50 -10.96
C GLN A 50 9.81 -5.08 -10.83
N ILE A 51 10.83 -4.92 -9.99
CA ILE A 51 11.51 -3.64 -9.79
C ILE A 51 13.01 -3.87 -10.00
N GLU A 52 13.60 -3.01 -10.83
CA GLU A 52 15.04 -3.02 -11.04
C GLU A 52 15.79 -2.65 -9.76
N PRO A 53 16.88 -3.36 -9.41
CA PRO A 53 17.68 -3.03 -8.24
C PRO A 53 18.20 -1.59 -8.30
N ILE A 54 17.95 -0.83 -7.24
CA ILE A 54 18.41 0.56 -7.16
C ILE A 54 19.93 0.59 -7.02
N GLN A 55 20.59 1.27 -7.95
CA GLN A 55 22.04 1.47 -7.95
C GLN A 55 22.36 2.85 -7.38
N ILE A 56 22.99 2.89 -6.21
CA ILE A 56 23.47 4.13 -5.59
C ILE A 56 25.00 4.20 -5.78
N PRO A 57 25.54 5.21 -6.48
CA PRO A 57 26.98 5.37 -6.63
C PRO A 57 27.70 5.41 -5.27
N GLU A 58 28.81 4.70 -5.13
CA GLU A 58 29.53 4.54 -3.84
C GLU A 58 29.86 5.88 -3.18
N LYS A 59 30.28 6.87 -3.97
CA LYS A 59 30.56 8.22 -3.48
C LYS A 59 29.33 8.89 -2.85
N LEU A 60 28.16 8.74 -3.47
CA LEU A 60 26.90 9.29 -2.96
C LEU A 60 26.43 8.50 -1.73
N LEU A 61 26.58 7.17 -1.74
CA LEU A 61 26.24 6.31 -0.62
C LEU A 61 27.04 6.66 0.65
N SER A 62 28.34 6.91 0.52
CA SER A 62 29.20 7.31 1.64
C SER A 62 28.74 8.63 2.26
N VAL A 63 28.48 9.65 1.44
CA VAL A 63 27.96 10.95 1.91
C VAL A 63 26.62 10.78 2.60
N LYS A 64 25.66 10.08 1.98
CA LYS A 64 24.32 9.87 2.57
C LYS A 64 24.40 9.12 3.91
N ARG A 65 25.32 8.16 4.06
CA ARG A 65 25.52 7.44 5.33
C ARG A 65 26.15 8.31 6.41
N GLU A 66 27.18 9.07 6.07
CA GLU A 66 27.89 9.96 7.00
C GLU A 66 26.94 11.04 7.54
N GLU A 67 26.19 11.68 6.65
CA GLU A 67 25.22 12.72 6.98
C GLU A 67 23.87 12.18 7.50
N LYS A 68 23.71 10.84 7.55
CA LYS A 68 22.48 10.15 7.96
C LYS A 68 21.24 10.55 7.14
N PHE A 69 21.42 10.87 5.86
CA PHE A 69 20.32 11.11 4.94
C PHE A 69 19.66 9.79 4.49
N PRO A 70 18.38 9.83 4.11
CA PRO A 70 17.73 8.71 3.44
C PRO A 70 18.54 8.26 2.23
N LEU A 71 18.72 6.94 2.07
CA LEU A 71 19.40 6.39 0.90
C LEU A 71 18.63 6.73 -0.39
N ILE A 72 17.31 6.68 -0.31
CA ILE A 72 16.35 6.99 -1.36
C ILE A 72 15.27 7.85 -0.72
N ASP A 73 14.87 8.92 -1.39
CA ASP A 73 13.74 9.75 -0.97
C ASP A 73 12.42 9.08 -1.36
N LYS A 74 11.34 9.30 -0.59
CA LYS A 74 10.06 8.59 -0.82
C LYS A 74 9.53 8.73 -2.24
N ALA A 75 9.64 9.94 -2.81
CA ALA A 75 9.19 10.25 -4.16
C ALA A 75 10.02 9.54 -5.26
N ASP A 76 11.22 9.05 -4.93
CA ASP A 76 12.14 8.41 -5.87
C ASP A 76 12.02 6.88 -5.88
N PHE A 77 11.09 6.30 -5.09
CA PHE A 77 10.85 4.86 -5.14
C PHE A 77 10.25 4.46 -6.48
N ALA A 78 10.88 3.49 -7.14
CA ALA A 78 10.31 2.84 -8.30
C ALA A 78 9.06 2.04 -7.89
N VAL A 79 8.00 2.17 -8.68
CA VAL A 79 6.75 1.43 -8.48
C VAL A 79 6.48 0.60 -9.73
N ASP A 80 6.31 -0.70 -9.56
CA ASP A 80 5.75 -1.57 -10.61
C ASP A 80 4.26 -1.25 -10.74
N ILE A 81 3.90 -0.35 -11.66
CA ILE A 81 2.53 0.15 -11.81
C ILE A 81 1.56 -0.99 -12.10
N SER A 82 1.96 -1.99 -12.90
CA SER A 82 1.09 -3.10 -13.28
C SER A 82 0.78 -3.98 -12.06
N ALA A 83 1.80 -4.38 -11.30
CA ALA A 83 1.60 -5.21 -10.11
C ALA A 83 0.87 -4.44 -9.00
N SER A 84 1.20 -3.16 -8.81
CA SER A 84 0.58 -2.29 -7.81
C SER A 84 -0.88 -2.00 -8.12
N GLU A 85 -1.26 -1.74 -9.38
CA GLU A 85 -2.66 -1.56 -9.75
C GLU A 85 -3.47 -2.84 -9.54
N ALA A 86 -2.90 -4.01 -9.89
CA ALA A 86 -3.55 -5.29 -9.64
C ALA A 86 -3.80 -5.52 -8.14
N LEU A 87 -2.84 -5.15 -7.28
CA LEU A 87 -2.99 -5.23 -5.83
C LEU A 87 -4.03 -4.21 -5.31
N LEU A 88 -3.98 -2.95 -5.76
CA LEU A 88 -4.96 -1.92 -5.43
C LEU A 88 -6.39 -2.41 -5.70
N ARG A 89 -6.63 -2.97 -6.89
CA ARG A 89 -7.95 -3.51 -7.28
C ARG A 89 -8.38 -4.67 -6.39
N LYS A 90 -7.44 -5.53 -5.99
CA LYS A 90 -7.73 -6.63 -5.04
C LYS A 90 -8.10 -6.09 -3.66
N ILE A 91 -7.37 -5.08 -3.18
CA ILE A 91 -7.64 -4.42 -1.89
C ILE A 91 -9.00 -3.73 -1.92
N CYS A 92 -9.35 -3.04 -3.01
CA CYS A 92 -10.67 -2.45 -3.17
C CYS A 92 -11.79 -3.50 -3.03
N ARG A 93 -11.65 -4.68 -3.63
CA ARG A 93 -12.64 -5.77 -3.48
C ARG A 93 -12.76 -6.24 -2.03
N LEU A 94 -11.63 -6.43 -1.34
CA LEU A 94 -11.61 -6.81 0.07
C LEU A 94 -12.25 -5.73 0.97
N ALA A 95 -12.03 -4.46 0.65
CA ALA A 95 -12.56 -3.32 1.39
C ALA A 95 -14.08 -3.20 1.26
N ILE A 96 -14.64 -3.48 0.08
CA ILE A 96 -16.11 -3.49 -0.13
C ILE A 96 -16.80 -4.49 0.80
N GLU A 97 -16.17 -5.63 1.08
CA GLU A 97 -16.72 -6.68 1.95
C GLU A 97 -16.50 -6.40 3.46
N ALA A 98 -15.75 -5.34 3.82
CA ALA A 98 -15.28 -5.15 5.19
C ALA A 98 -16.28 -4.41 6.08
N ASN A 99 -16.88 -3.32 5.60
CA ASN A 99 -17.91 -2.55 6.30
C ASN A 99 -18.69 -1.65 5.34
N GLU A 100 -19.82 -1.11 5.81
CA GLU A 100 -20.73 -0.28 5.00
C GLU A 100 -20.06 1.00 4.45
N VAL A 101 -19.20 1.64 5.23
CA VAL A 101 -18.51 2.89 4.82
C VAL A 101 -17.61 2.64 3.60
N LEU A 102 -16.83 1.55 3.62
CA LEU A 102 -15.99 1.16 2.50
C LEU A 102 -16.84 0.61 1.33
N ALA A 103 -17.92 -0.12 1.62
CA ALA A 103 -18.84 -0.63 0.61
C ALA A 103 -19.51 0.48 -0.22
N GLU A 104 -19.74 1.66 0.38
CA GLU A 104 -20.28 2.82 -0.33
C GLU A 104 -19.21 3.60 -1.12
N ALA A 105 -18.04 3.80 -0.50
CA ALA A 105 -17.00 4.68 -1.04
C ALA A 105 -16.13 4.02 -2.12
N VAL A 106 -15.74 2.76 -1.92
CA VAL A 106 -14.76 2.06 -2.77
C VAL A 106 -15.26 1.79 -4.18
N PRO A 107 -16.54 1.47 -4.44
CA PRO A 107 -17.04 1.31 -5.81
C PRO A 107 -16.82 2.55 -6.68
N LYS A 108 -16.89 3.77 -6.11
CA LYS A 108 -16.63 5.03 -6.83
C LYS A 108 -15.15 5.11 -7.27
N ILE A 109 -14.24 4.64 -6.43
CA ILE A 109 -12.80 4.59 -6.73
C ILE A 109 -12.54 3.57 -7.84
N VAL A 110 -13.14 2.37 -7.75
CA VAL A 110 -13.00 1.32 -8.78
C VAL A 110 -13.53 1.79 -10.13
N ASP A 111 -14.72 2.39 -10.15
CA ASP A 111 -15.33 2.93 -11.37
C ASP A 111 -14.46 4.04 -12.00
N ALA A 112 -13.84 4.90 -11.19
CA ALA A 112 -12.93 5.94 -11.69
C ALA A 112 -11.61 5.38 -12.23
N LEU A 113 -11.08 4.31 -11.64
CA LEU A 113 -9.93 3.57 -12.18
C LEU A 113 -10.29 2.91 -13.53
N ASP A 114 -11.48 2.32 -13.64
CA ASP A 114 -11.97 1.67 -14.87
C ASP A 114 -12.22 2.67 -15.99
N LYS A 115 -12.73 3.86 -15.67
CA LYS A 115 -12.94 4.97 -16.62
C LYS A 115 -11.66 5.74 -16.94
N GLY A 116 -10.57 5.49 -16.22
CA GLY A 116 -9.30 6.22 -16.36
C GLY A 116 -9.36 7.69 -15.88
N THR A 117 -10.43 8.08 -15.18
CA THR A 117 -10.53 9.41 -14.55
C THR A 117 -9.70 9.51 -13.27
N LEU A 118 -9.35 8.37 -12.69
CA LEU A 118 -8.31 8.23 -11.68
C LEU A 118 -7.22 7.32 -12.25
N GLY A 119 -6.00 7.84 -12.42
CA GLY A 119 -4.87 7.03 -12.88
C GLY A 119 -4.12 6.39 -11.70
N ALA A 120 -3.89 5.08 -11.74
CA ALA A 120 -3.15 4.38 -10.68
C ALA A 120 -1.72 4.92 -10.51
N GLU A 121 -1.01 5.18 -11.62
CA GLU A 121 0.34 5.79 -11.60
C GLU A 121 0.34 7.18 -10.95
N ALA A 122 -0.63 8.03 -11.31
CA ALA A 122 -0.79 9.33 -10.68
C ALA A 122 -1.08 9.17 -9.18
N LEU A 123 -1.97 8.27 -8.80
CA LEU A 123 -2.30 8.00 -7.40
C LEU A 123 -1.05 7.57 -6.58
N PHE A 124 -0.24 6.66 -7.10
CA PHE A 124 0.96 6.17 -6.42
C PHE A 124 2.09 7.21 -6.37
N SER A 125 2.34 7.92 -7.46
CA SER A 125 3.35 9.00 -7.44
C SER A 125 2.96 10.12 -6.48
N LYS A 126 1.67 10.45 -6.40
CA LYS A 126 1.15 11.51 -5.53
C LYS A 126 1.14 11.12 -4.06
N ILE A 127 0.88 9.85 -3.72
CA ILE A 127 1.00 9.41 -2.31
C ILE A 127 2.46 9.41 -1.85
N LEU A 128 3.39 8.99 -2.71
CA LEU A 128 4.83 8.98 -2.41
C LEU A 128 5.42 10.39 -2.31
N GLY A 129 4.89 11.33 -3.10
CA GLY A 129 5.22 12.76 -3.04
C GLY A 129 4.47 13.54 -1.95
N GLU A 130 3.63 12.89 -1.14
CA GLU A 130 2.81 13.52 -0.10
C GLU A 130 1.97 14.70 -0.63
N ASP A 131 1.44 14.58 -1.86
CA ASP A 131 0.65 15.62 -2.54
C ASP A 131 -0.79 15.66 -2.02
N ASP A 132 -0.97 16.28 -0.87
CA ASP A 132 -2.23 16.37 -0.15
C ASP A 132 -3.36 17.04 -0.97
N ALA A 133 -3.00 18.00 -1.83
CA ALA A 133 -3.93 18.74 -2.68
C ALA A 133 -4.53 17.87 -3.79
N TYR A 134 -3.72 16.98 -4.39
CA TYR A 134 -4.22 15.98 -5.34
C TYR A 134 -5.28 15.09 -4.70
N PHE A 135 -5.05 14.62 -3.46
CA PHE A 135 -6.00 13.78 -2.76
C PHE A 135 -7.29 14.52 -2.36
N ASP A 136 -7.21 15.81 -2.02
CA ASP A 136 -8.40 16.63 -1.78
C ASP A 136 -9.23 16.81 -3.05
N GLU A 137 -8.59 17.08 -4.19
CA GLU A 137 -9.28 17.21 -5.47
C GLU A 137 -9.89 15.88 -5.93
N ALA A 138 -9.13 14.80 -5.90
CA ALA A 138 -9.61 13.48 -6.28
C ALA A 138 -10.78 13.03 -5.38
N ALA A 139 -10.68 13.21 -4.07
CA ALA A 139 -11.76 12.87 -3.15
C ALA A 139 -13.06 13.66 -3.42
N ARG A 140 -12.94 14.96 -3.72
CA ARG A 140 -14.09 15.79 -4.12
C ARG A 140 -14.72 15.31 -5.42
N ASN A 141 -13.91 15.03 -6.45
CA ASN A 141 -14.38 14.58 -7.75
C ASN A 141 -15.07 13.20 -7.67
N LEU A 142 -14.60 12.35 -6.76
CA LEU A 142 -15.15 11.01 -6.53
C LEU A 142 -16.30 10.99 -5.52
N GLU A 143 -16.63 12.13 -4.90
CA GLU A 143 -17.60 12.24 -3.80
C GLU A 143 -17.34 11.19 -2.70
N THR A 144 -16.08 11.09 -2.28
CA THR A 144 -15.61 10.13 -1.28
C THR A 144 -14.76 10.80 -0.21
N ASP A 145 -14.48 10.12 0.89
CA ASP A 145 -13.58 10.62 1.92
C ASP A 145 -12.12 10.45 1.48
N LYS A 146 -11.34 11.52 1.58
CA LYS A 146 -9.90 11.53 1.30
C LYS A 146 -9.13 10.46 2.07
N LYS A 147 -9.50 10.19 3.33
CA LYS A 147 -8.88 9.14 4.15
C LYS A 147 -9.15 7.76 3.59
N ILE A 148 -10.32 7.52 2.98
CA ILE A 148 -10.62 6.24 2.32
C ILE A 148 -9.78 6.10 1.06
N LEU A 149 -9.69 7.17 0.25
CA LEU A 149 -8.84 7.18 -0.95
C LEU A 149 -7.36 6.96 -0.61
N ALA A 150 -6.85 7.67 0.41
CA ALA A 150 -5.48 7.49 0.88
C ALA A 150 -5.25 6.10 1.47
N PHE A 151 -6.22 5.55 2.21
CA PHE A 151 -6.15 4.22 2.78
C PHE A 151 -6.02 3.13 1.71
N VAL A 152 -6.83 3.17 0.64
CA VAL A 152 -6.73 2.17 -0.43
C VAL A 152 -5.51 2.38 -1.33
N ALA A 153 -4.95 3.60 -1.37
CA ALA A 153 -3.74 3.91 -2.13
C ALA A 153 -2.44 3.56 -1.38
N TYR A 154 -2.49 3.51 -0.04
CA TYR A 154 -1.34 3.27 0.83
C TYR A 154 -1.40 1.85 1.40
N PHE A 155 -0.77 0.90 0.70
CA PHE A 155 -0.66 -0.51 1.08
C PHE A 155 0.75 -1.06 0.82
#